data_AF-A0A503ATF2-F1
#
_entry.id   AF-A0A503ATF2-F1
#
_cell.length_a   1.000
_cell.length_b   1.000
_cell.length_c   1.000
_cell.angle_alpha   90.00
_cell.angle_beta   90.00
_cell.angle_gamma   90.00
#
_symmetry.space_group_name_H-M   'P 1'
#
loop_
_entity.id
_entity.type
_entity.pdbx_description
1 polymer ?
#
loop_
_entity_poly.entity_id
_entity_poly.type
_entity_poly.pdbx_seq_one_letter_code
_entity_poly.pdbx_strand_id
1 'polypeptide(L)' 'MEHIVRLDPRQEAALQAIAHKFVAAHKGDVMKALKEMIILNGHLQERLDIATGPSSRSSRLVG' A
#
# COMPACT_ATOMS: atom_id res chain seq x y z
N MET A 1 4.73 12.11 3.33
CA MET A 1 4.34 10.94 4.15
C MET A 1 3.27 11.34 5.18
N GLU A 2 2.16 11.97 4.75
CA GLU A 2 1.27 12.69 5.69
C GLU A 2 0.22 11.80 6.37
N HIS A 3 0.10 10.52 6.02
CA HIS A 3 -0.91 9.62 6.59
C HIS A 3 -0.34 8.23 6.83
N ILE A 4 0.57 8.11 7.81
CA ILE A 4 0.91 6.79 8.35
C ILE A 4 -0.33 6.32 9.12
N VAL A 5 -1.03 5.33 8.57
CA VAL A 5 -2.18 4.71 9.22
C VAL A 5 -1.70 4.04 10.50
N ARG A 6 -2.20 4.50 11.66
CA ARG A 6 -1.98 3.83 12.94
C ARG A 6 -2.98 2.71 13.07
N LEU A 7 -2.48 1.50 13.29
CA LEU A 7 -3.29 0.30 13.53
C LEU A 7 -3.37 0.04 15.02
N ASP A 8 -4.53 -0.42 15.48
CA ASP A 8 -4.64 -0.99 16.83
C ASP A 8 -3.99 -2.40 16.88
N PRO A 9 -3.73 -2.96 18.08
CA PRO A 9 -3.05 -4.25 18.18
C PRO A 9 -3.75 -5.43 17.48
N ARG A 10 -5.08 -5.40 17.36
CA ARG A 10 -5.83 -6.45 16.64
C ARG A 10 -5.67 -6.28 15.13
N GLN A 11 -5.73 -5.05 14.64
CA GLN A 11 -5.50 -4.72 13.24
C GLN A 11 -4.06 -5.05 12.83
N GLU A 12 -3.08 -4.78 13.69
CA GLU A 12 -1.68 -5.13 13.48
C GLU A 12 -1.50 -6.66 13.39
N ALA A 13 -2.10 -7.42 14.31
CA ALA A 13 -2.05 -8.89 14.27
C ALA A 13 -2.71 -9.47 13.01
N ALA A 14 -3.82 -8.89 12.57
CA ALA A 14 -4.48 -9.28 11.32
C ALA A 14 -3.60 -8.98 10.09
N LEU A 15 -3.00 -7.78 10.04
CA LEU A 15 -2.07 -7.42 8.97
C LEU A 15 -0.85 -8.34 8.96
N GLN A 16 -0.29 -8.66 10.12
CA GLN A 16 0.84 -9.57 10.26
C GLN A 16 0.51 -10.97 9.71
N ALA A 17 -0.69 -11.50 10.01
CA ALA A 17 -1.12 -12.79 9.49
C ALA A 17 -1.26 -12.80 7.96
N ILE A 18 -1.72 -11.69 7.37
CA ILE A 18 -1.80 -11.52 5.91
C ILE A 18 -0.39 -11.42 5.32
N ALA A 19 0.50 -10.62 5.92
CA ALA A 19 1.89 -10.47 5.48
C ALA A 19 2.63 -11.82 5.47
N HIS A 20 2.45 -12.64 6.50
CA HIS A 20 3.02 -13.99 6.55
C HIS A 20 2.53 -14.88 5.39
N LYS A 21 1.22 -14.87 5.10
CA LYS A 21 0.66 -15.64 3.98
C LYS A 21 1.19 -15.15 2.64
N PHE A 22 1.33 -13.84 2.48
CA PHE A 22 1.86 -13.23 1.27
C PHE A 22 3.32 -13.64 1.04
N VAL A 23 4.18 -13.50 2.04
CA VAL A 23 5.58 -13.95 1.98
C VAL A 23 5.68 -15.45 1.70
N ALA A 24 4.80 -16.27 2.29
CA ALA A 24 4.76 -17.70 2.01
C ALA A 24 4.44 -18.01 0.54
N ALA A 25 3.56 -17.22 -0.10
CA ALA A 25 3.29 -17.33 -1.54
C ALA A 25 4.54 -17.02 -2.40
N HIS A 26 5.44 -16.17 -1.90
CA HIS A 26 6.74 -15.88 -2.51
C HIS A 26 7.86 -16.83 -2.02
N LYS A 27 7.52 -18.02 -1.51
CA LYS A 27 8.46 -19.05 -1.04
C LYS A 27 9.41 -18.55 0.05
N GLY A 28 8.99 -17.58 0.84
CA GLY A 28 9.80 -16.98 1.90
C GLY A 28 10.74 -15.86 1.44
N ASP A 29 10.76 -15.50 0.15
CA ASP A 29 11.55 -14.37 -0.34
C ASP A 29 10.85 -13.03 0.00
N VAL A 30 11.18 -12.52 1.18
CA VAL A 30 10.63 -11.26 1.72
C VAL A 30 10.94 -10.08 0.80
N MET A 31 12.15 -10.01 0.23
CA MET A 31 12.55 -8.88 -0.61
C MET A 31 11.82 -8.88 -1.95
N LYS A 32 11.61 -10.06 -2.54
CA LYS A 32 10.78 -10.18 -3.73
C LYS A 32 9.33 -9.83 -3.44
N ALA A 33 8.75 -10.36 -2.37
CA ALA A 33 7.38 -10.05 -1.94
C ALA A 33 7.19 -8.53 -1.76
N LEU A 34 8.12 -7.87 -1.06
CA LEU A 34 8.07 -6.43 -0.83
C LEU A 34 8.10 -5.63 -2.14
N LYS A 35 9.01 -5.97 -3.07
CA LYS A 35 9.10 -5.30 -4.37
C LYS A 35 7.81 -5.43 -5.17
N GLU A 36 7.25 -6.64 -5.24
CA GLU A 36 6.01 -6.88 -5.96
C GLU A 36 4.82 -6.14 -5.32
N MET A 37 4.74 -6.08 -3.98
CA MET A 37 3.73 -5.30 -3.27
C MET A 37 3.83 -3.79 -3.57
N ILE A 38 5.04 -3.24 -3.63
CA ILE A 38 5.25 -1.83 -3.97
C ILE A 38 4.78 -1.54 -5.40
N ILE A 39 5.15 -2.40 -6.36
CA ILE A 39 4.72 -2.27 -7.76
C ILE A 39 3.19 -2.35 -7.86
N LEU A 40 2.57 -3.33 -7.19
CA LEU A 40 1.12 -3.49 -7.17
C LEU A 40 0.43 -2.25 -6.59
N ASN A 41 0.92 -1.73 -5.46
CA ASN A 41 0.36 -0.53 -4.84
C ASN A 41 0.46 0.69 -5.77
N GLY A 42 1.56 0.86 -6.50
CA GLY A 42 1.70 1.91 -7.50
C GLY A 42 0.64 1.78 -8.61
N HIS A 43 0.48 0.59 -9.18
CA HIS A 43 -0.52 0.36 -10.22
C HIS A 43 -1.96 0.53 -9.73
N LEU A 44 -2.25 0.13 -8.50
CA LEU A 44 -3.56 0.35 -7.88
C LEU A 44 -3.84 1.85 -7.66
N GLN A 45 -2.83 2.62 -7.26
CA GLN A 45 -2.95 4.08 -7.14
C GLN A 45 -3.22 4.72 -8.50
N GLU A 46 -2.49 4.35 -9.56
CA GLU A 46 -2.75 4.83 -10.92
C GLU A 46 -4.19 4.52 -11.35
N ARG A 47 -4.69 3.30 -11.07
CA ARG A 47 -6.07 2.92 -11.38
C ARG A 47 -7.11 3.69 -10.58
N LEU A 48 -6.83 3.97 -9.30
CA LEU A 48 -7.69 4.80 -8.46
C LEU A 48 -7.72 6.26 -8.95
N ASP A 49 -6.58 6.80 -9.36
CA ASP A 49 -6.48 8.16 -9.91
C ASP A 49 -7.26 8.27 -11.24
N ILE A 50 -7.18 7.26 -12.10
CA ILE A 50 -7.98 7.18 -13.33
C ILE A 50 -9.48 7.09 -13.00
N ALA A 51 -9.86 6.22 -12.06
CA ALA A 51 -11.26 5.95 -11.73
C ALA A 51 -11.95 7.10 -10.99
N THR A 52 -11.21 7.89 -10.21
CA THR A 52 -11.74 9.04 -9.46
C THR A 52 -11.72 10.35 -10.27
N GLY A 53 -11.15 10.33 -11.47
CA GLY A 53 -10.92 11.52 -12.30
C GLY A 53 -9.97 12.52 -11.62
N PRO A 54 -9.66 13.67 -12.26
CA PRO A 54 -8.92 14.74 -11.61
C PRO A 54 -9.82 15.44 -10.58
N SER A 55 -10.13 14.75 -9.48
CA SER A 55 -10.72 15.38 -8.30
C SER A 55 -9.69 16.33 -7.71
N SER A 56 -10.14 17.53 -7.34
CA SER A 56 -9.36 18.72 -7.02
C SER A 56 -8.37 18.54 -5.85
N ARG A 57 -7.26 17.85 -6.06
CA ARG A 57 -6.01 18.15 -5.34
C ARG A 57 -5.25 19.30 -6.01
N SER A 58 -5.99 20.29 -6.53
CA SER A 58 -5.45 21.61 -6.80
C SER A 58 -5.58 22.43 -5.52
N SER A 59 -4.68 22.18 -4.57
CA SER A 59 -4.25 23.14 -3.54
C SER A 59 -3.21 22.44 -2.67
N ARG A 60 -1.96 22.50 -3.10
CA ARG A 60 -0.74 22.56 -2.26
C ARG A 60 0.49 22.50 -3.18
N LEU A 61 0.65 23.56 -3.96
CA LEU A 61 1.89 23.90 -4.67
C LEU A 61 2.07 25.43 -4.59
N VAL A 62 2.47 25.92 -3.41
CA VAL A 62 3.30 27.13 -3.26
C VAL A 62 4.12 26.91 -1.98
N GLY A 63 5.44 26.87 -2.12
CA GLY A 63 6.41 26.70 -1.03
C GLY A 63 7.69 26.04 -1.53
#